data_AF-A0AAW0SW55-F1
#
_entry.id   AF-A0AAW0SW55-F1
#
_cell.length_a   1.000
_cell.length_b   1.000
_cell.length_c   1.000
_cell.angle_alpha   90.00
_cell.angle_beta   90.00
_cell.angle_gamma   90.00
#
_symmetry.space_group_name_H-M   'P 1'
#
loop_
_entity.id
_entity.type
_entity.pdbx_description
1 polymer ?
#
loop_
_entity_poly.entity_id
_entity_poly.type
_entity_poly.pdbx_seq_one_letter_code
_entity_poly.pdbx_strand_id
1 'polypeptide(L)'
;MFHIVTFDNGPCHAKTGEHGTCFSQKECDGLGGSASGTCANGFGVCCVLTVTCGKTISVNNTYFVNENHPGTITYTGADYDSLGHLQSTANLYGTPSTCYVTLEPPYGTCQILLEFVDFELSGPTQGDCTNDTFVVHGANPGCDIPTLCGNNAGQHTNATGPIHIGVCTDDSNEKEEEGFYAQYLMLGCH
;
A
#
# COMPACT_ATOMS: atom_id res chain seq x y z
N MET A 1 36.88 -4.40 17.38
CA MET A 1 36.91 -4.39 15.90
C MET A 1 35.47 -4.58 15.44
N PHE A 2 34.88 -3.61 14.76
CA PHE A 2 33.54 -3.74 14.18
C PHE A 2 33.71 -3.90 12.67
N HIS A 3 33.25 -5.02 12.10
CA HIS A 3 33.17 -5.21 10.66
C HIS A 3 31.75 -4.85 10.22
N ILE A 4 31.61 -3.77 9.44
CA ILE A 4 30.38 -3.47 8.73
C ILE A 4 30.38 -4.36 7.49
N VAL A 5 29.42 -5.26 7.40
CA VAL A 5 29.16 -6.07 6.21
C VAL A 5 28.13 -5.31 5.38
N THR A 6 28.51 -4.90 4.17
CA THR A 6 27.60 -4.34 3.17
C THR A 6 27.26 -5.41 2.15
N PHE A 7 25.99 -5.53 1.79
CA PHE A 7 25.50 -6.43 0.75
C PHE A 7 24.43 -5.72 -0.07
N ASP A 8 24.16 -6.21 -1.27
CA ASP A 8 23.10 -5.65 -2.11
C ASP A 8 21.72 -6.00 -1.55
N ASN A 9 20.83 -5.01 -1.52
CA ASN A 9 19.47 -5.15 -1.02
C ASN A 9 18.61 -5.83 -2.09
N GLY A 10 18.72 -7.15 -2.18
CA GLY A 10 17.97 -7.98 -3.12
C GLY A 10 16.65 -8.50 -2.56
N PRO A 11 15.75 -9.02 -3.43
CA PRO A 11 14.51 -9.65 -2.99
C PRO A 11 14.79 -10.91 -2.15
N CYS A 12 13.91 -11.21 -1.21
CA CYS A 12 13.93 -12.40 -0.39
C CYS A 12 12.49 -12.86 -0.08
N HIS A 13 12.36 -14.08 0.43
CA HIS A 13 11.05 -14.62 0.82
C HIS A 13 10.98 -14.72 2.35
N ALA A 14 9.92 -14.13 2.91
CA ALA A 14 9.64 -14.17 4.32
C ALA A 14 9.29 -15.61 4.77
N LYS A 15 9.44 -15.92 6.06
CA LYS A 15 8.96 -17.21 6.59
C LYS A 15 7.44 -17.34 6.55
N THR A 16 6.77 -16.21 6.55
CA THR A 16 5.32 -16.04 6.59
C THR A 16 4.68 -16.12 5.20
N GLY A 17 5.46 -16.07 4.12
CA GLY A 17 4.97 -16.19 2.74
C GLY A 17 5.11 -14.93 1.89
N GLU A 18 5.30 -13.77 2.53
CA GLU A 18 5.43 -12.48 1.85
C GLU A 18 6.78 -12.32 1.17
N HIS A 19 6.80 -11.44 0.17
CA HIS A 19 8.02 -10.99 -0.48
C HIS A 19 8.62 -9.84 0.33
N GLY A 20 9.89 -9.98 0.69
CA GLY A 20 10.64 -8.94 1.38
C GLY A 20 11.84 -8.46 0.59
N THR A 21 12.54 -7.50 1.17
CA THR A 21 13.84 -7.04 0.69
C THR A 21 14.89 -7.33 1.76
N CYS A 22 16.04 -7.85 1.35
CA CYS A 22 17.13 -8.20 2.23
C CYS A 22 17.80 -6.92 2.76
N PHE A 23 17.78 -6.73 4.07
CA PHE A 23 18.39 -5.58 4.74
C PHE A 23 19.17 -6.04 5.97
N SER A 24 20.03 -5.17 6.52
CA SER A 24 20.50 -5.38 7.89
C SER A 24 19.33 -5.21 8.87
N GLN A 25 19.43 -5.83 10.06
CA GLN A 25 18.40 -5.68 11.10
C GLN A 25 18.10 -4.20 11.38
N LYS A 26 19.15 -3.38 11.51
CA LYS A 26 19.02 -1.96 11.83
C LYS A 26 18.34 -1.16 10.71
N GLU A 27 18.61 -1.49 9.45
CA GLU A 27 17.93 -0.85 8.31
C GLU A 27 16.46 -1.26 8.25
N CYS A 28 16.16 -2.54 8.46
CA CYS A 28 14.78 -3.04 8.50
C CYS A 28 13.98 -2.32 9.60
N ASP A 29 14.52 -2.25 10.82
CA ASP A 29 13.90 -1.55 11.94
C ASP A 29 13.74 -0.05 11.66
N GLY A 30 14.75 0.57 11.02
CA GLY A 30 14.74 2.00 10.67
C GLY A 30 13.73 2.37 9.59
N LEU A 31 13.38 1.41 8.72
CA LEU A 31 12.33 1.53 7.72
C LEU A 31 10.93 1.18 8.28
N GLY A 32 10.85 0.72 9.53
CA GLY A 32 9.60 0.27 10.16
C GLY A 32 9.12 -1.09 9.65
N GLY A 33 10.00 -1.89 9.05
CA GLY A 33 9.68 -3.22 8.55
C GLY A 33 9.74 -4.31 9.61
N SER A 34 9.24 -5.49 9.23
CA SER A 34 9.25 -6.69 10.07
C SER A 34 10.28 -7.69 9.54
N ALA A 35 11.20 -8.12 10.41
CA ALA A 35 12.20 -9.12 10.06
C ALA A 35 11.59 -10.53 10.08
N SER A 36 11.45 -11.16 8.91
CA SER A 36 10.86 -12.50 8.75
C SER A 36 11.81 -13.46 8.03
N GLY A 37 12.86 -13.90 8.72
CA GLY A 37 13.87 -14.82 8.19
C GLY A 37 15.22 -14.15 7.91
N THR A 38 16.14 -14.92 7.34
CA THR A 38 17.53 -14.50 7.13
C THR A 38 17.91 -14.56 5.66
N CYS A 39 18.70 -13.61 5.20
CA CYS A 39 19.19 -13.51 3.83
C CYS A 39 20.69 -13.16 3.84
N ALA A 40 21.31 -12.99 2.65
CA ALA A 40 22.73 -12.70 2.51
C ALA A 40 23.63 -13.62 3.37
N ASN A 41 23.43 -14.94 3.32
CA ASN A 41 24.16 -15.94 4.11
C ASN A 41 24.11 -15.72 5.65
N GLY A 42 23.04 -15.08 6.15
CA GLY A 42 22.84 -14.83 7.58
C GLY A 42 23.38 -13.48 8.06
N PHE A 43 23.92 -12.64 7.16
CA PHE A 43 24.31 -11.27 7.50
C PHE A 43 23.12 -10.30 7.49
N GLY A 44 22.03 -10.65 6.80
CA GLY A 44 20.82 -9.83 6.69
C GLY A 44 19.56 -10.56 7.14
N VAL A 45 18.49 -9.80 7.27
CA VAL A 45 17.14 -10.28 7.52
C VAL A 45 16.25 -10.01 6.31
N CYS A 46 15.29 -10.91 6.08
CA CYS A 46 14.28 -10.66 5.09
C CYS A 46 13.26 -9.69 5.65
N CYS A 47 13.30 -8.44 5.23
CA CYS A 47 12.47 -7.38 5.76
C CYS A 47 11.19 -7.26 4.94
N VAL A 48 10.04 -7.45 5.59
CA VAL A 48 8.72 -7.20 5.01
C VAL A 48 8.32 -5.78 5.38
N LEU A 49 8.13 -4.93 4.39
CA LEU A 49 7.70 -3.55 4.59
C LEU A 49 6.21 -3.45 4.34
N THR A 50 5.47 -2.98 5.34
CA THR A 50 4.04 -2.69 5.27
C THR A 50 3.83 -1.22 5.59
N VAL A 51 3.13 -0.50 4.73
CA VAL A 51 2.79 0.90 4.95
C VAL A 51 1.29 1.09 4.92
N THR A 52 0.85 2.11 5.66
CA THR A 52 -0.52 2.61 5.66
C THR A 52 -0.52 4.05 5.12
N CYS A 53 -1.62 4.77 5.33
CA CYS A 53 -1.86 6.11 4.81
C CYS A 53 -0.77 7.14 5.19
N GLY A 54 -0.61 8.14 4.32
CA GLY A 54 0.26 9.29 4.53
C GLY A 54 1.76 9.00 4.42
N LYS A 55 2.14 7.80 3.95
CA LYS A 55 3.53 7.40 3.75
C LYS A 55 3.97 7.57 2.30
N THR A 56 5.28 7.75 2.14
CA THR A 56 5.96 7.66 0.85
C THR A 56 6.73 6.34 0.77
N ILE A 57 6.51 5.58 -0.29
CA ILE A 57 7.14 4.29 -0.57
C ILE A 57 8.19 4.49 -1.65
N SER A 58 9.44 4.15 -1.35
CA SER A 58 10.55 4.15 -2.32
C SER A 58 11.32 2.83 -2.34
N VAL A 59 10.87 1.85 -1.55
CA VAL A 59 11.50 0.54 -1.43
C VAL A 59 10.66 -0.49 -2.19
N ASN A 60 11.35 -1.32 -2.97
CA ASN A 60 10.73 -2.41 -3.72
C ASN A 60 10.21 -3.52 -2.79
N ASN A 61 9.20 -4.28 -3.23
CA ASN A 61 8.53 -5.32 -2.43
C ASN A 61 7.94 -4.77 -1.13
N THR A 62 7.20 -3.67 -1.23
CA THR A 62 6.47 -3.07 -0.10
C THR A 62 4.99 -3.36 -0.25
N TYR A 63 4.29 -3.54 0.86
CA TYR A 63 2.84 -3.74 0.93
C TYR A 63 2.15 -2.45 1.37
N PHE A 64 1.05 -2.11 0.72
CA PHE A 64 0.09 -1.11 1.20
C PHE A 64 -1.14 -1.81 1.74
N VAL A 65 -1.51 -1.43 2.95
CA VAL A 65 -2.53 -2.11 3.73
C VAL A 65 -3.37 -1.09 4.48
N ASN A 66 -4.66 -1.38 4.67
CA ASN A 66 -5.50 -0.59 5.57
C ASN A 66 -5.08 -0.81 7.04
N GLU A 67 -5.27 0.19 7.89
CA GLU A 67 -4.68 0.21 9.25
C GLU A 67 -5.08 -0.97 10.15
N ASN A 68 -6.25 -1.58 9.93
CA ASN A 68 -6.76 -2.68 10.76
C ASN A 68 -6.80 -4.04 10.06
N HIS A 69 -6.18 -4.20 8.88
CA HIS A 69 -6.24 -5.44 8.12
C HIS A 69 -5.93 -6.70 8.97
N PRO A 70 -6.69 -7.82 8.83
CA PRO A 70 -7.81 -8.07 7.90
C PRO A 70 -9.16 -7.51 8.36
N GLY A 71 -9.16 -6.67 9.38
CA GLY A 71 -10.33 -5.92 9.80
C GLY A 71 -10.68 -4.79 8.83
N THR A 72 -11.85 -4.21 9.09
CA THR A 72 -12.45 -3.16 8.24
C THR A 72 -11.61 -1.90 8.17
N ILE A 73 -11.78 -1.19 7.06
CA ILE A 73 -11.22 0.14 6.86
C ILE A 73 -11.86 1.09 7.89
N THR A 74 -11.05 1.60 8.82
CA THR A 74 -11.44 2.71 9.69
C THR A 74 -10.41 3.81 9.53
N TYR A 75 -10.54 4.64 8.49
CA TYR A 75 -9.75 5.86 8.48
C TYR A 75 -10.51 6.92 9.29
N THR A 76 -9.77 7.71 10.08
CA THR A 76 -10.37 8.83 10.79
C THR A 76 -10.82 9.86 9.75
N GLY A 77 -12.11 9.88 9.44
CA GLY A 77 -12.68 10.99 8.69
C GLY A 77 -12.57 12.29 9.48
N ALA A 78 -12.53 13.39 8.74
CA ALA A 78 -12.66 14.72 9.30
C ALA A 78 -14.09 15.18 9.04
N ASP A 79 -14.85 15.46 10.10
CA ASP A 79 -16.20 16.01 9.97
C ASP A 79 -16.07 17.49 9.57
N TYR A 80 -16.72 17.83 8.45
CA TYR A 80 -16.82 19.18 7.94
C TYR A 80 -18.29 19.59 7.89
N ASP A 81 -18.61 20.78 8.41
CA ASP A 81 -19.95 21.32 8.25
C ASP A 81 -20.26 21.62 6.76
N SER A 82 -21.52 21.95 6.46
CA SER A 82 -21.95 22.32 5.09
C SER A 82 -21.26 23.57 4.52
N LEU A 83 -20.40 24.23 5.31
CA LEU A 83 -19.61 25.41 4.94
C LEU A 83 -18.11 25.07 4.80
N GLY A 84 -17.70 23.81 5.02
CA GLY A 84 -16.32 23.36 4.90
C GLY A 84 -15.45 23.67 6.10
N HIS A 85 -16.02 23.85 7.29
CA HIS A 85 -15.27 24.04 8.54
C HIS A 85 -15.00 22.71 9.26
N LEU A 86 -13.74 22.46 9.63
CA LEU A 86 -13.34 21.27 10.38
C LEU A 86 -13.99 21.29 11.77
N GLN A 87 -14.94 20.38 12.01
CA GLN A 87 -15.64 20.24 13.28
C GLN A 87 -14.97 19.21 14.20
N SER A 88 -14.42 18.12 13.64
CA SER A 88 -13.79 17.07 14.44
C SER A 88 -12.83 16.21 13.62
N THR A 89 -11.73 15.79 14.23
CA THR A 89 -10.78 14.79 13.71
C THR A 89 -10.85 13.48 14.52
N ALA A 90 -11.89 13.30 15.33
CA ALA A 90 -12.10 12.07 16.07
C ALA A 90 -12.48 10.94 15.10
N ASN A 91 -12.15 9.71 15.46
CA ASN A 91 -12.52 8.48 14.76
C ASN A 91 -14.05 8.39 14.66
N LEU A 92 -14.60 9.05 13.64
CA LEU A 92 -16.02 9.32 13.46
C LEU A 92 -16.55 8.33 12.45
N TYR A 93 -17.10 7.24 12.95
CA TYR A 93 -17.99 6.37 12.18
C TYR A 93 -19.11 7.23 11.56
N GLY A 94 -19.30 7.13 10.24
CA GLY A 94 -20.21 7.94 9.42
C GLY A 94 -19.60 9.10 8.61
N THR A 95 -18.27 9.25 8.49
CA THR A 95 -17.62 10.32 7.69
C THR A 95 -16.73 9.78 6.56
N PRO A 96 -16.89 10.29 5.32
CA PRO A 96 -16.09 9.82 4.20
C PRO A 96 -14.61 10.05 4.47
N SER A 97 -13.83 9.01 4.23
CA SER A 97 -12.45 8.95 4.69
C SER A 97 -11.51 8.66 3.53
N THR A 98 -10.41 9.41 3.44
CA THR A 98 -9.45 9.29 2.33
C THR A 98 -8.08 8.93 2.86
N CYS A 99 -7.57 7.80 2.40
CA CYS A 99 -6.23 7.34 2.61
C CYS A 99 -5.44 7.49 1.33
N TYR A 100 -4.21 8.00 1.38
CA TYR A 100 -3.33 7.95 0.22
C TYR A 100 -1.90 7.58 0.60
N VAL A 101 -1.21 6.93 -0.33
CA VAL A 101 0.24 6.70 -0.29
C VAL A 101 0.87 7.21 -1.58
N THR A 102 2.08 7.74 -1.46
CA THR A 102 2.86 8.16 -2.62
C THR A 102 3.94 7.13 -2.88
N LEU A 103 4.03 6.62 -4.09
CA LEU A 103 5.11 5.72 -4.50
C LEU A 103 6.08 6.49 -5.39
N GLU A 104 7.29 6.65 -4.90
CA GLU A 104 8.41 7.31 -5.58
C GLU A 104 9.44 6.26 -5.98
N PRO A 105 9.34 5.70 -7.20
CA PRO A 105 10.22 4.62 -7.60
C PRO A 105 11.66 5.14 -7.76
N PRO A 106 12.68 4.35 -7.36
CA PRO A 106 14.08 4.73 -7.54
C PRO A 106 14.43 4.79 -9.02
N TYR A 107 15.49 5.54 -9.34
CA TYR A 107 15.99 5.68 -10.71
C TYR A 107 16.29 4.32 -11.34
N GLY A 108 15.89 4.15 -12.60
CA GLY A 108 16.02 2.88 -13.33
C GLY A 108 14.81 1.95 -13.21
N THR A 109 13.79 2.32 -12.42
CA THR A 109 12.48 1.65 -12.45
C THR A 109 11.74 2.05 -13.72
N CYS A 110 11.37 1.06 -14.53
CA CYS A 110 10.62 1.25 -15.77
C CYS A 110 9.13 0.95 -15.60
N GLN A 111 8.75 0.12 -14.64
CA GLN A 111 7.38 -0.32 -14.43
C GLN A 111 7.11 -0.58 -12.95
N ILE A 112 5.88 -0.36 -12.52
CA ILE A 112 5.37 -0.73 -11.21
C ILE A 112 4.24 -1.72 -11.46
N LEU A 113 4.40 -2.94 -10.96
CA LEU A 113 3.34 -3.93 -10.88
C LEU A 113 2.69 -3.82 -9.50
N LEU A 114 1.38 -3.64 -9.47
CA LEU A 114 0.56 -3.65 -8.27
C LEU A 114 -0.26 -4.94 -8.25
N GLU A 115 -0.02 -5.80 -7.25
CA GLU A 115 -0.71 -7.07 -7.07
C GLU A 115 -1.63 -7.00 -5.85
N PHE A 116 -2.88 -7.37 -6.03
CA PHE A 116 -3.86 -7.40 -4.94
C PHE A 116 -3.84 -8.78 -4.31
N VAL A 117 -3.15 -8.93 -3.19
CA VAL A 117 -3.10 -10.20 -2.45
C VAL A 117 -4.44 -10.44 -1.77
N ASP A 118 -4.94 -9.40 -1.10
CA ASP A 118 -6.30 -9.32 -0.58
C ASP A 118 -6.89 -7.96 -1.00
N PHE A 119 -8.15 -7.96 -1.40
CA PHE A 119 -8.83 -6.75 -1.83
C PHE A 119 -10.33 -6.97 -1.84
N GLU A 120 -11.01 -6.33 -0.91
CA GLU A 120 -12.46 -6.32 -0.81
C GLU A 120 -12.93 -4.95 -0.31
N LEU A 121 -13.54 -4.20 -1.22
CA LEU A 121 -14.24 -2.94 -0.95
C LEU A 121 -15.72 -3.10 -1.30
N SER A 122 -16.55 -2.11 -0.96
CA SER A 122 -17.94 -2.08 -1.45
C SER A 122 -18.00 -2.26 -2.96
N GLY A 123 -18.91 -3.11 -3.42
CA GLY A 123 -19.14 -3.36 -4.84
C GLY A 123 -19.68 -2.13 -5.59
N PRO A 124 -19.66 -2.17 -6.94
CA PRO A 124 -20.17 -1.08 -7.75
C PRO A 124 -21.71 -0.98 -7.69
N THR A 125 -22.24 0.24 -7.66
CA THR A 125 -23.67 0.52 -7.80
C THR A 125 -23.97 0.77 -9.28
N GLN A 126 -24.81 -0.08 -9.89
CA GLN A 126 -25.15 0.00 -11.32
C GLN A 126 -23.93 -0.04 -12.28
N GLY A 127 -22.81 -0.62 -11.82
CA GLY A 127 -21.57 -0.73 -12.60
C GLY A 127 -20.54 0.35 -12.29
N ASP A 128 -20.88 1.35 -11.48
CA ASP A 128 -19.97 2.43 -11.09
C ASP A 128 -19.54 2.31 -9.61
N CYS A 129 -18.26 2.54 -9.36
CA CYS A 129 -17.70 2.60 -8.01
C CYS A 129 -18.01 3.96 -7.37
N THR A 130 -19.19 4.09 -6.76
CA THR A 130 -19.68 5.36 -6.18
C THR A 130 -19.51 5.47 -4.66
N ASN A 131 -19.33 4.33 -3.98
CA ASN A 131 -19.25 4.25 -2.52
C ASN A 131 -17.78 4.21 -2.11
N ASP A 132 -17.18 3.03 -2.17
CA ASP A 132 -15.75 2.84 -1.97
C ASP A 132 -14.99 2.81 -3.28
N THR A 133 -13.84 3.45 -3.28
CA THR A 133 -12.99 3.56 -4.46
C THR A 133 -11.52 3.39 -4.09
N PHE A 134 -10.82 2.59 -4.90
CA PHE A 134 -9.38 2.53 -4.95
C PHE A 134 -8.93 3.12 -6.27
N VAL A 135 -8.06 4.13 -6.20
CA VAL A 135 -7.62 4.90 -7.36
C VAL A 135 -6.09 4.93 -7.41
N VAL A 136 -5.56 4.84 -8.63
CA VAL A 136 -4.12 5.00 -8.88
C VAL A 136 -3.93 6.16 -9.84
N HIS A 137 -3.38 7.25 -9.33
CA HIS A 137 -3.11 8.49 -10.07
C HIS A 137 -1.60 8.68 -10.31
N GLY A 138 -1.25 9.55 -11.26
CA GLY A 138 0.15 9.90 -11.54
C GLY A 138 0.87 8.93 -12.48
N ALA A 139 0.22 7.82 -12.86
CA ALA A 139 0.65 7.04 -14.00
C ALA A 139 0.65 7.95 -15.24
N ASN A 140 1.72 7.89 -16.05
CA ASN A 140 2.00 8.74 -17.22
C ASN A 140 0.72 9.22 -17.94
N PRO A 141 0.51 10.53 -18.22
CA PRO A 141 -0.71 11.04 -18.86
C PRO A 141 -1.06 10.26 -20.13
N GLY A 142 -2.10 9.42 -20.04
CA GLY A 142 -2.49 8.42 -21.04
C GLY A 142 -2.59 6.98 -20.51
N CYS A 143 -2.16 6.72 -19.28
CA CYS A 143 -2.28 5.45 -18.57
C CYS A 143 -3.16 5.64 -17.33
N ASP A 144 -4.43 5.97 -17.55
CA ASP A 144 -5.41 6.08 -16.47
C ASP A 144 -5.80 4.68 -16.00
N ILE A 145 -5.39 4.30 -14.79
CA ILE A 145 -5.88 3.09 -14.15
C ILE A 145 -7.32 3.37 -13.71
N PRO A 146 -8.30 2.54 -14.10
CA PRO A 146 -9.70 2.76 -13.74
C PRO A 146 -9.86 2.68 -12.23
N THR A 147 -10.82 3.44 -11.70
CA THR A 147 -11.26 3.31 -10.31
C THR A 147 -11.71 1.87 -10.04
N LEU A 148 -11.14 1.26 -9.00
CA LEU A 148 -11.43 -0.11 -8.60
C LEU A 148 -12.32 -0.11 -7.35
N CYS A 149 -13.21 -1.09 -7.25
CA CYS A 149 -14.05 -1.38 -6.09
C CYS A 149 -14.50 -2.85 -6.15
N GLY A 150 -15.26 -3.32 -5.14
CA GLY A 150 -15.62 -4.74 -5.03
C GLY A 150 -14.42 -5.62 -4.67
N ASN A 151 -14.51 -6.90 -5.05
CA ASN A 151 -13.44 -7.87 -4.83
C ASN A 151 -12.49 -7.94 -6.04
N ASN A 152 -11.19 -7.68 -5.80
CA ASN A 152 -10.14 -7.75 -6.82
C ASN A 152 -8.96 -8.62 -6.37
N ALA A 153 -9.15 -9.50 -5.39
CA ALA A 153 -8.10 -10.39 -4.91
C ALA A 153 -7.55 -11.27 -6.06
N GLY A 154 -6.22 -11.39 -6.12
CA GLY A 154 -5.49 -12.09 -7.19
C GLY A 154 -5.37 -11.32 -8.51
N GLN A 155 -5.95 -10.12 -8.63
CA GLN A 155 -5.77 -9.26 -9.79
C GLN A 155 -4.50 -8.41 -9.66
N HIS A 156 -4.10 -7.80 -10.78
CA HIS A 156 -2.98 -6.87 -10.79
C HIS A 156 -3.19 -5.72 -11.78
N THR A 157 -2.50 -4.62 -11.56
CA THR A 157 -2.44 -3.48 -12.48
C THR A 157 -0.99 -3.03 -12.67
N ASN A 158 -0.73 -2.32 -13.77
CA ASN A 158 0.60 -1.82 -14.10
C ASN A 158 0.57 -0.30 -14.19
N ALA A 159 1.60 0.33 -13.64
CA ALA A 159 1.79 1.77 -13.67
C ALA A 159 3.23 2.16 -14.02
N THR A 160 3.43 3.43 -14.36
CA THR A 160 4.77 3.99 -14.66
C THR A 160 4.92 5.40 -14.09
N GLY A 161 6.11 5.70 -13.58
CA GLY A 161 6.42 6.97 -12.93
C GLY A 161 6.05 7.01 -11.44
N PRO A 162 6.22 8.17 -10.78
CA PRO A 162 5.69 8.39 -9.45
C PRO A 162 4.16 8.29 -9.47
N ILE A 163 3.59 7.53 -8.54
CA ILE A 163 2.13 7.36 -8.47
C ILE A 163 1.61 7.71 -7.09
N HIS A 164 0.37 8.18 -7.04
CA HIS A 164 -0.40 8.35 -5.82
C HIS A 164 -1.51 7.32 -5.83
N ILE A 165 -1.58 6.53 -4.77
CA ILE A 165 -2.61 5.52 -4.61
C ILE A 165 -3.53 6.01 -3.51
N GLY A 166 -4.80 6.19 -3.85
CA GLY A 166 -5.82 6.68 -2.95
C GLY A 166 -6.87 5.60 -2.69
N VAL A 167 -7.37 5.54 -1.47
CA VAL A 167 -8.56 4.79 -1.10
C VAL A 167 -9.52 5.78 -0.46
N CYS A 168 -10.71 5.90 -1.02
CA CYS A 168 -11.79 6.70 -0.46
C CYS A 168 -12.94 5.78 -0.10
N THR A 169 -13.40 5.84 1.15
CA THR A 169 -14.58 5.09 1.61
C THR A 169 -15.69 6.07 2.01
N ASP A 170 -16.95 5.67 1.82
CA ASP A 170 -18.12 6.53 2.10
C ASP A 170 -18.67 6.41 3.53
N ASP A 171 -18.08 5.52 4.34
CA ASP A 171 -18.34 5.31 5.77
C ASP A 171 -19.82 5.04 6.10
N SER A 172 -20.37 4.03 5.43
CA SER A 172 -21.70 3.50 5.72
C SER A 172 -21.68 2.34 6.73
N ASN A 173 -20.52 1.98 7.31
CA ASN A 173 -20.34 0.86 8.24
C ASN A 173 -20.99 -0.44 7.69
N GLU A 174 -20.83 -0.66 6.38
CA GLU A 174 -21.30 -1.86 5.72
C GLU A 174 -20.40 -3.04 6.13
N LYS A 175 -21.04 -4.13 6.53
CA LYS A 175 -20.44 -5.23 7.29
C LYS A 175 -19.46 -6.12 6.48
N GLU A 176 -18.98 -5.69 5.31
CA GLU A 176 -18.32 -6.56 4.34
C GLU A 176 -17.03 -5.99 3.69
N GLU A 177 -16.43 -4.93 4.22
CA GLU A 177 -15.13 -4.44 3.72
C GLU A 177 -13.97 -5.13 4.46
N GLU A 178 -13.48 -6.27 3.97
CA GLU A 178 -12.28 -6.95 4.54
C GLU A 178 -10.97 -6.14 4.31
N GLY A 179 -11.08 -4.98 3.65
CA GLY A 179 -9.99 -4.05 3.43
C GLY A 179 -9.13 -4.49 2.26
N PHE A 180 -7.84 -4.16 2.29
CA PHE A 180 -6.94 -4.54 1.21
C PHE A 180 -5.53 -4.78 1.72
N TYR A 181 -4.85 -5.68 1.04
CA TYR A 181 -3.43 -5.98 1.18
C TYR A 181 -2.83 -6.08 -0.21
N ALA A 182 -2.15 -5.02 -0.63
CA ALA A 182 -1.64 -4.87 -1.99
C ALA A 182 -0.11 -4.78 -2.01
N GLN A 183 0.54 -5.55 -2.86
CA GLN A 183 1.99 -5.57 -3.03
C GLN A 183 2.42 -4.69 -4.20
N TYR A 184 3.51 -3.95 -4.03
CA TYR A 184 4.19 -3.24 -5.14
C TYR A 184 5.50 -3.91 -5.51
N LEU A 185 5.66 -4.15 -6.80
CA LEU A 185 6.90 -4.59 -7.40
C LEU A 185 7.38 -3.55 -8.42
N MET A 186 8.50 -2.91 -8.11
CA MET A 186 9.22 -1.98 -8.98
C MET A 186 10.16 -2.78 -9.87
N LEU A 187 9.93 -2.73 -11.17
CA LEU A 187 10.66 -3.49 -12.18
C LEU A 187 11.66 -2.57 -12.88
N GLY A 188 12.91 -3.03 -12.97
CA GLY A 188 13.98 -2.33 -13.68
C GLY A 188 13.77 -2.35 -15.19
N CYS A 189 14.44 -1.43 -15.88
CA CYS A 189 14.52 -1.45 -17.35
C CYS A 189 15.40 -2.62 -17.83
N HIS A 190 14.94 -3.36 -18.84
CA HIS A 190 15.68 -4.43 -19.51
C HIS A 190 16.14 -4.01 -20.90
#